data_AF-W2G688-F1
#
_entry.id   AF-W2G688-F1
#
_cell.length_a   1.000
_cell.length_b   1.000
_cell.length_c   1.000
_cell.angle_alpha   90.00
_cell.angle_beta   90.00
_cell.angle_gamma   90.00
#
_symmetry.space_group_name_H-M   'P 1'
#
loop_
_entity.id
_entity.type
_entity.pdbx_description
1 polymer ?
#
loop_
_entity_poly.entity_id
_entity_poly.type
_entity_poly.pdbx_seq_one_letter_code
_entity_poly.pdbx_strand_id
1 'polypeptide(L)'
;MLRRSTKSTAQHETLRTSSTVCYALLASSSLAVQEETKTLDELYADAIAEGGNLVLCHGGGFSEQQETLHEAFSKTFPEINFTLIVDYSKYHDVRIDNQLENDKLEGKLLEYKPANFSQVYDGFRDQRGAYMAYMMFTFSFLYDETALDGFTPPESPTDLVDPHWAGKIASTYPNDDDAVLFLYTRYVEKYGWNWVDDLANQNVTFHTPNVTFVTDGDNEYLAWGQRIAILSKAKHPAAAKFFMNWAISEEVQKTVAAENVRVDLMPNSALATRGRSARLTWTSSRSSWRIARLWEQWRQMFTLYFGEVPSFLGPGL
;
A
#
# COMPACT_ATOMS: atom_id res chain seq x y z
N MET A 1 -54.64 -72.93 41.22
CA MET A 1 -53.85 -72.86 42.47
C MET A 1 -52.62 -72.00 42.25
N LEU A 2 -52.13 -71.35 43.31
CA LEU A 2 -50.79 -70.73 43.52
C LEU A 2 -50.21 -69.72 42.49
N ARG A 3 -49.37 -68.81 43.03
CA ARG A 3 -48.78 -67.62 42.39
C ARG A 3 -47.38 -67.89 41.82
N ARG A 4 -46.98 -67.14 40.78
CA ARG A 4 -45.89 -66.12 40.75
C ARG A 4 -45.67 -65.70 39.27
N SER A 5 -45.68 -64.42 38.86
CA SER A 5 -45.01 -63.20 39.34
C SER A 5 -43.59 -62.98 38.78
N THR A 6 -43.50 -62.30 37.65
CA THR A 6 -42.35 -61.46 37.23
C THR A 6 -42.89 -60.09 36.81
N LYS A 7 -42.08 -59.03 36.98
CA LYS A 7 -42.47 -57.64 36.71
C LYS A 7 -42.08 -57.22 35.30
N SER A 8 -42.90 -56.38 34.67
CA SER A 8 -42.50 -55.57 33.50
C SER A 8 -42.11 -54.17 33.96
N THR A 9 -41.09 -53.58 33.34
CA THR A 9 -40.58 -52.24 33.66
C THR A 9 -41.06 -51.27 32.59
N ALA A 10 -42.09 -50.48 32.90
CA ALA A 10 -42.59 -49.44 31.99
C ALA A 10 -41.59 -48.27 31.88
N GLN A 11 -41.56 -47.63 30.70
CA GLN A 11 -40.65 -46.53 30.40
C GLN A 11 -41.15 -45.21 31.01
N HIS A 12 -40.22 -44.36 31.45
CA HIS A 12 -40.50 -42.95 31.74
C HIS A 12 -40.29 -42.13 30.46
N GLU A 13 -41.37 -41.66 29.85
CA GLU A 13 -41.30 -40.62 28.82
C GLU A 13 -41.11 -39.25 29.49
N THR A 14 -39.95 -38.64 29.29
CA THR A 14 -39.68 -37.27 29.74
C THR A 14 -39.76 -36.32 28.55
N LEU A 15 -40.92 -35.69 28.36
CA LEU A 15 -41.16 -34.68 27.33
C LEU A 15 -40.15 -33.52 27.46
N ARG A 16 -39.12 -33.50 26.60
CA ARG A 16 -38.20 -32.38 26.45
C ARG A 16 -38.76 -31.37 25.45
N THR A 17 -39.27 -30.24 25.95
CA THR A 17 -39.60 -29.08 25.12
C THR A 17 -38.33 -28.43 24.59
N SER A 18 -38.04 -28.60 23.30
CA SER A 18 -36.93 -27.91 22.63
C SER A 18 -37.27 -26.44 22.39
N SER A 19 -36.92 -25.58 23.35
CA SER A 19 -36.99 -24.12 23.18
C SER A 19 -35.84 -23.64 22.29
N THR A 20 -36.07 -23.57 20.98
CA THR A 20 -35.11 -22.99 20.02
C THR A 20 -34.99 -21.49 20.24
N VAL A 21 -34.02 -21.06 21.05
CA VAL A 21 -33.65 -19.65 21.21
C VAL A 21 -32.80 -19.25 20.01
N CYS A 22 -33.44 -18.63 19.02
CA CYS A 22 -32.72 -17.96 17.94
C CYS A 22 -31.99 -16.73 18.49
N TYR A 23 -30.72 -16.90 18.85
CA TYR A 23 -29.78 -15.79 18.98
C TYR A 23 -29.58 -15.15 17.60
N ALA A 24 -30.45 -14.20 17.26
CA ALA A 24 -30.16 -13.24 16.20
C ALA A 24 -28.90 -12.47 16.62
N LEU A 25 -27.77 -12.75 15.96
CA LEU A 25 -26.65 -11.82 16.01
C LEU A 25 -27.13 -10.53 15.37
N LEU A 26 -27.44 -9.54 16.21
CA LEU A 26 -27.41 -8.14 15.83
C LEU A 26 -25.96 -7.79 15.51
N ALA A 27 -25.52 -8.16 14.31
CA ALA A 27 -24.34 -7.59 13.71
C ALA A 27 -24.56 -6.08 13.68
N SER A 28 -23.77 -5.34 14.47
CA SER A 28 -23.83 -3.88 14.50
C SER A 28 -23.42 -3.34 13.14
N SER A 29 -24.39 -3.18 12.25
CA SER A 29 -24.26 -2.48 10.99
C SER A 29 -24.05 -0.99 11.30
N SER A 30 -22.81 -0.65 11.65
CA SER A 30 -22.32 0.72 11.56
C SER A 30 -22.68 1.21 10.16
N LEU A 31 -23.59 2.18 10.08
CA LEU A 31 -24.01 2.77 8.82
C LEU A 31 -22.73 3.25 8.13
N ALA A 32 -22.40 2.64 6.99
CA ALA A 32 -21.19 2.96 6.26
C ALA A 32 -21.20 4.46 5.95
N VAL A 33 -20.09 5.14 6.22
CA VAL A 33 -19.98 6.58 5.98
C VAL A 33 -20.33 6.85 4.52
N GLN A 34 -21.15 7.87 4.30
CA GLN A 34 -21.58 8.30 2.98
C GLN A 34 -20.42 8.99 2.25
N GLU A 35 -20.51 9.02 0.92
CA GLU A 35 -19.58 9.80 0.10
C GLU A 35 -19.82 11.29 0.30
N GLU A 36 -18.73 12.07 0.32
CA GLU A 36 -18.78 13.51 0.51
C GLU A 36 -19.60 14.18 -0.59
N THR A 37 -20.45 15.13 -0.19
CA THR A 37 -21.31 15.89 -1.09
C THR A 37 -20.93 17.37 -1.20
N LYS A 38 -20.02 17.84 -0.33
CA LYS A 38 -19.45 19.19 -0.45
C LYS A 38 -18.62 19.34 -1.72
N THR A 39 -18.69 20.52 -2.30
CA THR A 39 -17.74 20.96 -3.34
C THR A 39 -16.34 21.16 -2.77
N LEU A 40 -15.34 21.19 -3.65
CA LEU A 40 -13.95 21.42 -3.23
C LEU A 40 -13.76 22.79 -2.57
N ASP A 41 -14.49 23.81 -3.02
CA ASP A 41 -14.49 25.17 -2.45
C ASP A 41 -15.11 25.22 -1.04
N GLU A 42 -16.17 24.46 -0.78
CA GLU A 42 -16.76 24.34 0.56
C GLU A 42 -15.83 23.61 1.55
N LEU A 43 -15.06 22.64 1.06
CA LEU A 43 -14.04 21.94 1.86
C LEU A 43 -12.81 22.82 2.09
N TYR A 44 -12.42 23.65 1.12
CA TYR A 44 -11.40 24.68 1.28
C TYR A 44 -11.83 25.69 2.36
N ALA A 45 -13.08 26.17 2.31
CA ALA A 45 -13.62 27.09 3.30
C ALA A 45 -13.65 26.48 4.71
N ASP A 46 -14.03 25.20 4.87
CA ASP A 46 -13.91 24.48 6.14
C ASP A 46 -12.45 24.42 6.63
N ALA A 47 -11.51 24.09 5.75
CA ALA A 47 -10.08 23.96 6.07
C ALA A 47 -9.47 25.30 6.52
N ILE A 48 -9.85 26.42 5.88
CA ILE A 48 -9.43 27.77 6.29
C ILE A 48 -10.07 28.17 7.62
N ALA A 49 -11.35 27.84 7.85
CA ALA A 49 -12.02 28.06 9.14
C ALA A 49 -11.41 27.24 10.30
N GLU A 50 -10.81 26.08 9.99
CA GLU A 50 -10.02 25.24 10.89
C GLU A 50 -8.58 25.76 11.13
N GLY A 51 -8.24 26.90 10.53
CA GLY A 51 -6.94 27.56 10.66
C GLY A 51 -5.91 27.15 9.59
N GLY A 52 -6.32 26.46 8.52
CA GLY A 52 -5.53 26.27 7.31
C GLY A 52 -4.22 25.48 7.47
N ASN A 53 -4.09 24.62 8.46
CA ASN A 53 -2.86 23.83 8.67
C ASN A 53 -3.04 22.38 8.18
N LEU A 54 -2.15 21.91 7.31
CA LEU A 54 -2.15 20.53 6.81
C LEU A 54 -0.77 19.90 7.04
N VAL A 55 -0.74 18.71 7.64
CA VAL A 55 0.47 17.89 7.77
C VAL A 55 0.23 16.53 7.15
N LEU A 56 1.04 16.16 6.16
CA LEU A 56 1.05 14.83 5.56
C LEU A 56 2.39 14.15 5.82
N CYS A 57 2.36 13.01 6.51
CA CYS A 57 3.48 12.06 6.53
C CYS A 57 3.34 11.16 5.30
N HIS A 58 4.29 11.23 4.36
CA HIS A 58 4.27 10.42 3.15
C HIS A 58 5.43 9.41 3.13
N GLY A 59 5.11 8.16 2.83
CA GLY A 59 6.11 7.11 2.61
C GLY A 59 6.85 7.34 1.29
N GLY A 60 8.14 7.68 1.34
CA GLY A 60 8.93 7.98 0.14
C GLY A 60 10.44 7.85 0.35
N GLY A 61 11.17 7.88 -0.77
CA GLY A 61 12.57 7.47 -0.87
C GLY A 61 13.61 8.54 -0.53
N PHE A 62 13.29 9.79 -0.86
CA PHE A 62 14.09 10.99 -0.69
C PHE A 62 13.15 12.19 -0.48
N SER A 63 13.62 13.26 0.13
CA SER A 63 12.80 14.40 0.58
C SER A 63 11.94 15.02 -0.53
N GLU A 64 12.48 15.07 -1.75
CA GLU A 64 11.90 15.74 -2.91
C GLU A 64 10.95 14.83 -3.72
N GLN A 65 10.81 13.54 -3.37
CA GLN A 65 10.04 12.57 -4.18
C GLN A 65 8.54 12.92 -4.33
N GLN A 66 8.04 13.88 -3.57
CA GLN A 66 6.66 14.38 -3.63
C GLN A 66 6.58 15.89 -3.90
N GLU A 67 7.66 16.51 -4.39
CA GLU A 67 7.73 17.94 -4.71
C GLU A 67 6.60 18.37 -5.67
N THR A 68 6.37 17.64 -6.76
CA THR A 68 5.25 17.94 -7.70
C THR A 68 3.87 17.92 -7.04
N LEU A 69 3.65 17.05 -6.04
CA LEU A 69 2.39 17.00 -5.28
C LEU A 69 2.28 18.20 -4.31
N HIS A 70 3.39 18.58 -3.69
CA HIS A 70 3.47 19.73 -2.78
C HIS A 70 3.31 21.06 -3.50
N GLU A 71 4.04 21.26 -4.60
CA GLU A 71 3.94 22.45 -5.45
C GLU A 71 2.53 22.61 -6.01
N ALA A 72 1.95 21.55 -6.60
CA ALA A 72 0.63 21.63 -7.20
C ALA A 72 -0.44 22.03 -6.17
N PHE A 73 -0.39 21.46 -4.96
CA PHE A 73 -1.32 21.84 -3.88
C PHE A 73 -1.06 23.27 -3.40
N SER A 74 0.16 23.59 -3.01
CA SER A 74 0.53 24.87 -2.38
C SER A 74 0.38 26.07 -3.33
N LYS A 75 0.59 25.87 -4.63
CA LYS A 75 0.34 26.86 -5.68
C LYS A 75 -1.16 27.13 -5.90
N THR A 76 -2.00 26.12 -5.70
CA THR A 76 -3.46 26.23 -5.89
C THR A 76 -4.13 26.81 -4.64
N PHE A 77 -3.62 26.47 -3.45
CA PHE A 77 -4.21 26.82 -2.15
C PHE A 77 -3.17 27.49 -1.23
N PRO A 78 -2.64 28.68 -1.59
CA PRO A 78 -1.53 29.32 -0.88
C PRO A 78 -1.87 29.79 0.55
N GLU A 79 -3.15 29.77 0.95
CA GLU A 79 -3.58 30.05 2.33
C GLU A 79 -3.53 28.78 3.22
N ILE A 80 -3.32 27.58 2.66
CA ILE A 80 -3.07 26.37 3.43
C ILE A 80 -1.57 26.23 3.70
N ASN A 81 -1.20 26.27 4.98
CA ASN A 81 0.12 25.90 5.46
C ASN A 81 0.32 24.38 5.32
N PHE A 82 0.75 23.93 4.14
CA PHE A 82 0.99 22.52 3.84
C PHE A 82 2.42 22.10 4.20
N THR A 83 2.55 21.35 5.29
CA THR A 83 3.78 20.63 5.67
C THR A 83 3.74 19.21 5.13
N LEU A 84 4.70 18.84 4.29
CA LEU A 84 4.88 17.49 3.79
C LEU A 84 6.16 16.89 4.37
N ILE A 85 6.06 15.72 5.00
CA ILE A 85 7.17 15.02 5.65
C ILE A 85 7.38 13.69 4.93
N VAL A 86 8.38 13.64 4.05
CA VAL A 86 8.75 12.41 3.35
C VAL A 86 9.80 11.64 4.17
N ASP A 87 9.54 10.36 4.40
CA ASP A 87 10.47 9.42 5.02
C ASP A 87 10.07 7.98 4.62
N TYR A 88 10.90 6.98 4.89
CA TYR A 88 10.56 5.59 4.61
C TYR A 88 9.30 5.15 5.36
N SER A 89 8.42 4.43 4.66
CA SER A 89 7.17 3.90 5.23
C SER A 89 7.40 3.10 6.51
N LYS A 90 8.50 2.32 6.57
CA LYS A 90 8.96 1.50 7.71
C LYS A 90 9.45 2.29 8.93
N TYR A 91 9.58 3.61 8.81
CA TYR A 91 9.89 4.54 9.90
C TYR A 91 8.68 5.40 10.25
N HIS A 92 7.88 5.81 9.26
CA HIS A 92 6.60 6.48 9.50
C HIS A 92 5.61 5.59 10.25
N ASP A 93 5.47 4.30 9.90
CA ASP A 93 4.55 3.38 10.60
C ASP A 93 4.97 3.19 12.07
N VAL A 94 6.23 2.83 12.35
CA VAL A 94 6.76 2.73 13.73
C VAL A 94 6.67 4.06 14.52
N ARG A 95 6.88 5.21 13.88
CA ARG A 95 6.71 6.53 14.54
C ARG A 95 5.25 6.85 14.84
N ILE A 96 4.31 6.40 14.03
CA ILE A 96 2.87 6.54 14.28
C ILE A 96 2.47 5.60 15.41
N ASP A 97 2.83 4.31 15.35
CA ASP A 97 2.53 3.32 16.38
C ASP A 97 3.07 3.75 17.75
N ASN A 98 4.33 4.18 17.84
CA ASN A 98 4.90 4.74 19.08
C ASN A 98 4.18 6.02 19.57
N GLN A 99 3.56 6.80 18.69
CA GLN A 99 2.70 7.93 19.10
C GLN A 99 1.30 7.49 19.56
N LEU A 100 0.77 6.40 19.01
CA LEU A 100 -0.48 5.78 19.44
C LEU A 100 -0.32 5.11 20.82
N GLU A 101 0.77 4.38 21.04
CA GLU A 101 1.08 3.71 22.32
C GLU A 101 1.39 4.68 23.47
N ASN A 102 1.87 5.89 23.17
CA ASN A 102 2.15 6.94 24.16
C ASN A 102 1.00 7.96 24.31
N ASP A 103 -0.24 7.60 23.94
CA ASP A 103 -1.46 8.44 24.02
C ASP A 103 -1.39 9.80 23.28
N LYS A 104 -0.40 10.01 22.39
CA LYS A 104 -0.25 11.24 21.59
C LYS A 104 -1.21 11.27 20.40
N LEU A 105 -1.67 10.09 19.97
CA LEU A 105 -2.67 9.85 18.93
C LEU A 105 -3.66 8.77 19.45
N GLU A 106 -4.79 8.56 18.79
CA GLU A 106 -5.69 7.42 19.09
C GLU A 106 -5.68 6.37 17.98
N GLY A 107 -5.70 5.08 18.36
CA GLY A 107 -5.63 3.89 17.51
C GLY A 107 -6.81 3.63 16.56
N LYS A 108 -7.36 4.68 15.94
CA LYS A 108 -8.44 4.60 14.95
C LYS A 108 -8.17 5.53 13.78
N LEU A 109 -8.43 5.04 12.58
CA LEU A 109 -8.59 5.88 11.40
C LEU A 109 -9.99 6.51 11.43
N LEU A 110 -10.11 7.74 10.94
CA LEU A 110 -11.39 8.37 10.67
C LEU A 110 -11.99 7.72 9.43
N GLU A 111 -13.16 7.10 9.56
CA GLU A 111 -13.93 6.64 8.40
C GLU A 111 -14.42 7.85 7.61
N TYR A 112 -13.88 8.04 6.40
CA TYR A 112 -14.21 9.14 5.51
C TYR A 112 -14.13 8.73 4.04
N LYS A 113 -15.09 9.18 3.24
CA LYS A 113 -15.16 8.93 1.80
C LYS A 113 -15.23 10.27 1.07
N PRO A 114 -14.11 10.80 0.54
CA PRO A 114 -14.13 11.98 -0.33
C PRO A 114 -15.02 11.79 -1.56
N ALA A 115 -15.41 12.87 -2.21
CA ALA A 115 -16.18 12.85 -3.44
C ALA A 115 -15.41 12.07 -4.52
N ASN A 116 -16.08 11.17 -5.22
CA ASN A 116 -15.52 10.18 -6.16
C ASN A 116 -14.79 8.99 -5.50
N PHE A 117 -14.90 8.76 -4.19
CA PHE A 117 -14.45 7.50 -3.54
C PHE A 117 -15.05 6.26 -4.20
N SER A 118 -16.31 6.36 -4.65
CA SER A 118 -17.03 5.39 -5.49
C SER A 118 -16.32 5.04 -6.79
N GLN A 119 -15.46 5.94 -7.30
CA GLN A 119 -14.68 5.74 -8.52
C GLN A 119 -13.27 5.19 -8.28
N VAL A 120 -12.78 5.10 -7.04
CA VAL A 120 -11.48 4.46 -6.76
C VAL A 120 -11.59 2.93 -6.95
N TYR A 121 -10.56 2.27 -7.50
CA TYR A 121 -10.56 0.79 -7.66
C TYR A 121 -10.91 0.09 -6.34
N ASP A 122 -11.78 -0.92 -6.41
CA ASP A 122 -12.36 -1.53 -5.20
C ASP A 122 -11.31 -2.23 -4.30
N GLY A 123 -10.26 -2.79 -4.90
CA GLY A 123 -9.12 -3.35 -4.17
C GLY A 123 -8.14 -2.32 -3.58
N PHE A 124 -8.34 -1.03 -3.87
CA PHE A 124 -7.53 0.09 -3.39
C PHE A 124 -8.22 0.94 -2.30
N ARG A 125 -9.43 0.57 -1.85
CA ARG A 125 -10.20 1.31 -0.85
C ARG A 125 -10.76 0.40 0.24
N ASP A 126 -10.91 0.93 1.45
CA ASP A 126 -11.66 0.25 2.51
C ASP A 126 -13.16 0.53 2.39
N GLN A 127 -14.01 -0.49 2.50
CA GLN A 127 -15.47 -0.36 2.27
C GLN A 127 -16.17 0.57 3.29
N ARG A 128 -15.59 0.80 4.47
CA ARG A 128 -16.10 1.72 5.49
C ARG A 128 -15.61 3.15 5.27
N GLY A 129 -14.48 3.32 4.57
CA GLY A 129 -13.79 4.58 4.34
C GLY A 129 -12.60 4.80 5.26
N ALA A 130 -12.03 3.76 5.88
CA ALA A 130 -10.88 3.91 6.77
C ALA A 130 -9.59 4.34 6.03
N TYR A 131 -9.46 4.00 4.75
CA TYR A 131 -8.39 4.45 3.86
C TYR A 131 -8.79 4.32 2.38
N MET A 132 -8.04 4.99 1.50
CA MET A 132 -8.04 4.76 0.05
C MET A 132 -6.63 4.91 -0.51
N ALA A 133 -6.35 4.38 -1.70
CA ALA A 133 -5.27 4.89 -2.52
C ALA A 133 -5.65 6.22 -3.16
N TYR A 134 -4.67 7.09 -3.41
CA TYR A 134 -4.87 8.34 -4.15
C TYR A 134 -3.94 8.49 -5.36
N MET A 135 -2.83 7.75 -5.41
CA MET A 135 -2.08 7.48 -6.63
C MET A 135 -1.67 6.00 -6.66
N MET A 136 -1.32 5.48 -7.83
CA MET A 136 -0.65 4.20 -7.96
C MET A 136 0.85 4.41 -8.21
N PHE A 137 1.67 3.53 -7.64
CA PHE A 137 3.08 3.40 -7.95
C PHE A 137 3.34 2.09 -8.65
N THR A 138 4.29 2.09 -9.58
CA THR A 138 4.79 0.91 -10.27
C THR A 138 6.29 0.76 -10.04
N PHE A 139 6.69 -0.34 -9.40
CA PHE A 139 8.06 -0.83 -9.50
C PHE A 139 8.12 -1.73 -10.72
N SER A 140 8.39 -1.07 -11.82
CA SER A 140 8.87 -1.68 -13.04
C SER A 140 10.32 -1.27 -13.27
N PHE A 141 10.77 -1.51 -14.48
CA PHE A 141 12.13 -1.40 -14.94
C PHE A 141 12.25 -0.09 -15.79
N LEU A 142 13.12 0.89 -15.42
CA LEU A 142 13.34 2.20 -16.11
C LEU A 142 14.80 2.43 -16.58
N TYR A 143 15.12 2.79 -17.83
CA TYR A 143 16.53 2.82 -18.34
C TYR A 143 17.08 4.21 -18.71
N ASP A 144 18.32 4.24 -19.20
CA ASP A 144 18.87 5.29 -20.06
C ASP A 144 19.14 4.68 -21.45
N GLU A 145 18.47 5.18 -22.50
CA GLU A 145 18.62 4.70 -23.88
C GLU A 145 20.04 4.86 -24.42
N THR A 146 20.79 5.84 -23.91
CA THR A 146 22.16 6.12 -24.32
C THR A 146 23.19 5.16 -23.69
N ALA A 147 22.82 4.48 -22.60
CA ALA A 147 23.67 3.49 -21.91
C ALA A 147 23.50 2.04 -22.43
N LEU A 148 22.58 1.83 -23.39
CA LEU A 148 22.28 0.52 -23.97
C LEU A 148 23.41 -0.02 -24.88
N ASP A 149 24.37 0.80 -25.32
CA ASP A 149 25.45 0.43 -26.26
C ASP A 149 24.99 -0.27 -27.56
N GLY A 150 23.72 -0.09 -27.95
CA GLY A 150 23.11 -0.74 -29.12
C GLY A 150 22.57 -2.17 -28.87
N PHE A 151 22.58 -2.65 -27.64
CA PHE A 151 21.85 -3.86 -27.25
C PHE A 151 20.34 -3.61 -27.21
N THR A 152 19.56 -4.67 -27.46
CA THR A 152 18.15 -4.66 -27.05
C THR A 152 18.07 -4.55 -25.53
N PRO A 153 17.16 -3.74 -24.98
CA PRO A 153 16.97 -3.65 -23.54
C PRO A 153 16.60 -5.00 -22.89
N PRO A 154 16.77 -5.15 -21.56
CA PRO A 154 16.12 -6.23 -20.82
C PRO A 154 14.61 -6.18 -21.04
N GLU A 155 13.94 -7.34 -21.11
CA GLU A 155 12.47 -7.42 -21.15
C GLU A 155 11.91 -8.16 -19.93
N SER A 156 12.76 -8.96 -19.29
CA SER A 156 12.50 -9.86 -18.17
C SER A 156 13.68 -9.90 -17.18
N PRO A 157 13.47 -10.36 -15.93
CA PRO A 157 14.58 -10.59 -14.99
C PRO A 157 15.63 -11.58 -15.52
N THR A 158 15.25 -12.54 -16.37
CA THR A 158 16.19 -13.47 -17.03
C THR A 158 17.19 -12.78 -17.95
N ASP A 159 16.89 -11.60 -18.48
CA ASP A 159 17.82 -10.85 -19.32
C ASP A 159 18.85 -10.08 -18.47
N LEU A 160 18.49 -9.69 -17.24
CA LEU A 160 19.39 -9.02 -16.28
C LEU A 160 20.57 -9.90 -15.85
N VAL A 161 20.55 -11.21 -16.12
CA VAL A 161 21.66 -12.13 -15.82
C VAL A 161 22.51 -12.48 -17.04
N ASP A 162 22.32 -11.82 -18.19
CA ASP A 162 23.28 -11.88 -19.29
C ASP A 162 24.56 -11.07 -18.94
N PRO A 163 25.77 -11.63 -19.08
CA PRO A 163 27.04 -10.95 -18.80
C PRO A 163 27.28 -9.59 -19.47
N HIS A 164 26.56 -9.19 -20.52
CA HIS A 164 26.72 -7.83 -21.09
C HIS A 164 26.14 -6.71 -20.21
N TRP A 165 25.32 -7.04 -19.21
CA TRP A 165 24.85 -6.09 -18.19
C TRP A 165 25.73 -6.03 -16.92
N ALA A 166 26.83 -6.79 -16.88
CA ALA A 166 27.73 -6.82 -15.72
C ALA A 166 28.27 -5.42 -15.37
N GLY A 167 28.03 -4.97 -14.14
CA GLY A 167 28.38 -3.63 -13.67
C GLY A 167 27.51 -2.48 -14.20
N LYS A 168 26.49 -2.76 -15.03
CA LYS A 168 25.51 -1.76 -15.53
C LYS A 168 24.20 -1.73 -14.73
N ILE A 169 23.99 -2.70 -13.84
CA ILE A 169 22.75 -2.91 -13.11
C ILE A 169 22.78 -2.12 -11.78
N ALA A 170 21.78 -1.26 -11.56
CA ALA A 170 21.64 -0.46 -10.34
C ALA A 170 20.28 -0.71 -9.67
N SER A 171 20.27 -1.23 -8.44
CA SER A 171 19.04 -1.64 -7.74
C SER A 171 18.91 -0.98 -6.37
N THR A 172 17.67 -0.91 -5.88
CA THR A 172 17.43 -0.75 -4.44
C THR A 172 17.64 -2.09 -3.72
N TYR A 173 18.14 -2.06 -2.49
CA TYR A 173 18.35 -3.25 -1.65
C TYR A 173 17.01 -3.97 -1.33
N PRO A 174 16.81 -5.25 -1.72
CA PRO A 174 15.59 -6.00 -1.38
C PRO A 174 15.51 -6.36 0.11
N ASN A 175 16.63 -6.36 0.84
CA ASN A 175 16.63 -6.48 2.30
C ASN A 175 16.42 -5.12 3.02
N ASP A 176 16.23 -4.01 2.29
CA ASP A 176 15.90 -2.69 2.85
C ASP A 176 14.41 -2.32 2.69
N ASP A 177 13.90 -2.32 1.44
CA ASP A 177 12.52 -1.94 1.10
C ASP A 177 11.60 -3.14 0.87
N ASP A 178 10.37 -3.08 1.41
CA ASP A 178 9.41 -4.20 1.35
C ASP A 178 8.71 -4.39 -0.02
N ALA A 179 8.56 -3.34 -0.82
CA ALA A 179 8.02 -3.47 -2.18
C ALA A 179 9.07 -4.06 -3.12
N VAL A 180 10.34 -3.66 -2.99
CA VAL A 180 11.48 -4.28 -3.68
C VAL A 180 11.65 -5.74 -3.23
N LEU A 181 11.59 -6.01 -1.92
CA LEU A 181 11.60 -7.37 -1.37
C LEU A 181 10.53 -8.24 -2.02
N PHE A 182 9.28 -7.76 -2.04
CA PHE A 182 8.17 -8.50 -2.60
C PHE A 182 8.39 -8.82 -4.08
N LEU A 183 8.85 -7.84 -4.87
CA LEU A 183 9.20 -8.03 -6.28
C LEU A 183 10.27 -9.12 -6.45
N TYR A 184 11.36 -9.06 -5.69
CA TYR A 184 12.40 -10.10 -5.68
C TYR A 184 11.87 -11.48 -5.22
N THR A 185 10.91 -11.55 -4.28
CA THR A 185 10.24 -12.85 -3.98
C THR A 185 9.42 -13.38 -5.15
N ARG A 186 8.83 -12.53 -6.00
CA ARG A 186 8.12 -12.98 -7.21
C ARG A 186 9.12 -13.57 -8.21
N TYR A 187 10.26 -12.91 -8.39
CA TYR A 187 11.32 -13.39 -9.27
C TYR A 187 11.88 -14.75 -8.81
N VAL A 188 12.14 -14.93 -7.50
CA VAL A 188 12.58 -16.24 -6.96
C VAL A 188 11.49 -17.31 -7.05
N GLU A 189 10.20 -16.97 -6.88
CA GLU A 189 9.10 -17.92 -7.10
C GLU A 189 8.94 -18.34 -8.57
N LYS A 190 9.34 -17.51 -9.54
CA LYS A 190 9.27 -17.80 -10.98
C LYS A 190 10.54 -18.50 -11.52
N TYR A 191 11.72 -18.06 -11.10
CA TYR A 191 13.02 -18.45 -11.66
C TYR A 191 13.90 -19.28 -10.72
N GLY A 192 13.58 -19.35 -9.43
CA GLY A 192 14.37 -20.04 -8.41
C GLY A 192 15.56 -19.21 -7.89
N TRP A 193 16.25 -19.76 -6.89
CA TRP A 193 17.40 -19.09 -6.25
C TRP A 193 18.62 -18.93 -7.17
N ASN A 194 18.79 -19.82 -8.15
CA ASN A 194 19.87 -19.73 -9.15
C ASN A 194 19.91 -18.36 -9.85
N TRP A 195 18.75 -17.75 -10.13
CA TRP A 195 18.69 -16.40 -10.71
C TRP A 195 19.28 -15.33 -9.77
N VAL A 196 19.18 -15.52 -8.46
CA VAL A 196 19.80 -14.65 -7.44
C VAL A 196 21.30 -14.92 -7.34
N ASP A 197 21.74 -16.18 -7.47
CA ASP A 197 23.17 -16.54 -7.59
C ASP A 197 23.77 -15.85 -8.83
N ASP A 198 23.13 -15.98 -9.99
CA ASP A 198 23.57 -15.37 -11.24
C ASP A 198 23.56 -13.83 -11.16
N LEU A 199 22.51 -13.21 -10.60
CA LEU A 199 22.43 -11.75 -10.41
C LEU A 199 23.47 -11.23 -9.40
N ALA A 200 23.79 -11.98 -8.34
CA ALA A 200 24.85 -11.59 -7.41
C ALA A 200 26.23 -11.53 -8.10
N ASN A 201 26.45 -12.33 -9.15
CA ASN A 201 27.66 -12.30 -9.97
C ASN A 201 27.70 -11.14 -11.00
N GLN A 202 26.60 -10.40 -11.21
CA GLN A 202 26.54 -9.27 -12.16
C GLN A 202 27.16 -7.97 -11.65
N ASN A 203 27.80 -7.96 -10.47
CA ASN A 203 28.39 -6.76 -9.84
C ASN A 203 27.38 -5.59 -9.75
N VAL A 204 26.19 -5.91 -9.24
CA VAL A 204 25.07 -4.96 -9.10
C VAL A 204 25.42 -3.85 -8.13
N THR A 205 25.18 -2.60 -8.54
CA THR A 205 25.34 -1.44 -7.66
C THR A 205 24.06 -1.25 -6.85
N PHE A 206 24.10 -1.57 -5.55
CA PHE A 206 22.95 -1.39 -4.67
C PHE A 206 22.97 -0.02 -3.96
N HIS A 207 21.82 0.65 -3.94
CA HIS A 207 21.59 1.95 -3.34
C HIS A 207 20.28 1.97 -2.54
N THR A 208 19.97 3.11 -1.93
CA THR A 208 18.59 3.45 -1.51
C THR A 208 18.23 4.85 -2.01
N PRO A 209 16.99 5.07 -2.47
CA PRO A 209 16.23 4.14 -3.28
C PRO A 209 15.89 4.77 -4.63
N ASN A 210 16.63 4.34 -5.66
CA ASN A 210 16.32 4.56 -7.07
C ASN A 210 16.08 3.18 -7.70
N VAL A 211 15.14 3.08 -8.66
CA VAL A 211 14.67 1.80 -9.24
C VAL A 211 14.62 1.93 -10.77
N THR A 212 15.46 1.16 -11.49
CA THR A 212 15.93 1.47 -12.86
C THR A 212 16.45 0.19 -13.58
N PHE A 213 15.86 -0.27 -14.72
CA PHE A 213 16.15 -1.43 -15.62
C PHE A 213 15.39 -1.25 -16.98
N VAL A 214 14.92 -2.22 -17.82
CA VAL A 214 13.69 -1.94 -18.64
C VAL A 214 12.76 -3.16 -18.93
N THR A 215 11.55 -2.87 -19.44
CA THR A 215 10.48 -3.81 -19.91
C THR A 215 10.54 -4.02 -21.44
N ASP A 216 10.11 -5.13 -22.05
CA ASP A 216 8.70 -5.57 -22.03
C ASP A 216 8.46 -7.03 -22.49
N GLY A 217 8.27 -7.96 -21.54
CA GLY A 217 8.05 -9.38 -21.82
C GLY A 217 6.95 -10.05 -20.99
N ASP A 218 5.71 -9.51 -21.03
CA ASP A 218 4.50 -10.11 -20.45
C ASP A 218 4.58 -10.55 -18.96
N ASN A 219 4.26 -9.61 -18.06
CA ASN A 219 3.80 -9.79 -16.64
C ASN A 219 4.81 -9.73 -15.47
N GLU A 220 5.87 -8.91 -15.49
CA GLU A 220 6.88 -8.88 -14.39
C GLU A 220 7.25 -7.52 -13.77
N TYR A 221 6.23 -6.75 -13.41
CA TYR A 221 6.35 -5.52 -12.60
C TYR A 221 5.41 -5.57 -11.39
N LEU A 222 5.75 -4.85 -10.32
CA LEU A 222 4.88 -4.64 -9.16
C LEU A 222 4.10 -3.32 -9.32
N ALA A 223 2.82 -3.33 -8.96
CA ALA A 223 1.98 -2.14 -8.87
C ALA A 223 1.23 -2.12 -7.53
N TRP A 224 1.10 -0.94 -6.90
CA TRP A 224 0.25 -0.76 -5.72
C TRP A 224 -0.37 0.63 -5.65
N GLY A 225 -1.60 0.71 -5.13
CA GLY A 225 -2.21 1.98 -4.75
C GLY A 225 -1.58 2.51 -3.46
N GLN A 226 -0.93 3.67 -3.53
CA GLN A 226 -0.35 4.36 -2.38
C GLN A 226 -1.46 4.91 -1.48
N ARG A 227 -1.55 4.37 -0.27
CA ARG A 227 -2.68 4.59 0.65
C ARG A 227 -2.54 5.88 1.46
N ILE A 228 -3.65 6.58 1.62
CA ILE A 228 -3.83 7.71 2.53
C ILE A 228 -5.03 7.44 3.45
N ALA A 229 -4.94 7.94 4.69
CA ALA A 229 -5.97 7.87 5.71
C ALA A 229 -5.88 9.09 6.62
N ILE A 230 -6.97 9.42 7.31
CA ILE A 230 -7.01 10.47 8.34
C ILE A 230 -7.02 9.80 9.72
N LEU A 231 -6.22 10.29 10.67
CA LEU A 231 -6.25 9.83 12.05
C LEU A 231 -7.52 10.34 12.77
N SER A 232 -8.18 9.53 13.60
CA SER A 232 -9.43 9.95 14.27
C SER A 232 -9.28 11.17 15.19
N LYS A 233 -8.05 11.44 15.66
CA LYS A 233 -7.63 12.63 16.41
C LYS A 233 -6.68 13.53 15.62
N ALA A 234 -6.82 13.60 14.30
CA ALA A 234 -6.18 14.66 13.52
C ALA A 234 -6.54 16.04 14.12
N LYS A 235 -5.58 16.95 14.22
CA LYS A 235 -5.82 18.33 14.71
C LYS A 235 -6.57 19.19 13.70
N HIS A 236 -6.41 18.86 12.42
CA HIS A 236 -7.02 19.57 11.29
C HIS A 236 -7.73 18.58 10.35
N PRO A 237 -8.83 17.95 10.80
CA PRO A 237 -9.58 16.99 9.99
C PRO A 237 -10.27 17.60 8.77
N ALA A 238 -10.70 18.86 8.78
CA ALA A 238 -11.23 19.52 7.58
C ALA A 238 -10.14 19.73 6.53
N ALA A 239 -8.95 20.20 6.91
CA ALA A 239 -7.81 20.31 6.00
C ALA A 239 -7.39 18.94 5.42
N ALA A 240 -7.40 17.88 6.23
CA ALA A 240 -7.10 16.53 5.78
C ALA A 240 -8.18 15.96 4.83
N LYS A 241 -9.47 16.21 5.09
CA LYS A 241 -10.58 15.87 4.19
C LYS A 241 -10.48 16.62 2.87
N PHE A 242 -10.23 17.93 2.93
CA PHE A 242 -10.02 18.78 1.77
C PHE A 242 -8.91 18.24 0.87
N PHE A 243 -7.74 17.93 1.44
CA PHE A 243 -6.64 17.29 0.71
C PHE A 243 -7.06 15.96 0.07
N MET A 244 -7.76 15.08 0.78
CA MET A 244 -8.24 13.81 0.20
C MET A 244 -9.21 14.01 -0.98
N ASN A 245 -10.05 15.04 -0.96
CA ASN A 245 -10.95 15.35 -2.08
C ASN A 245 -10.19 15.93 -3.29
N TRP A 246 -9.25 16.85 -3.05
CA TRP A 246 -8.36 17.35 -4.10
C TRP A 246 -7.55 16.21 -4.73
N ALA A 247 -6.95 15.35 -3.91
CA ALA A 247 -6.07 14.25 -4.34
C ALA A 247 -6.71 13.28 -5.34
N ILE A 248 -8.02 13.00 -5.23
CA ILE A 248 -8.77 12.15 -6.18
C ILE A 248 -9.71 12.92 -7.12
N SER A 249 -9.61 14.26 -7.15
CA SER A 249 -10.33 15.09 -8.12
C SER A 249 -9.94 14.73 -9.56
N GLU A 250 -10.85 14.95 -10.51
CA GLU A 250 -10.62 14.59 -11.92
C GLU A 250 -9.40 15.30 -12.51
N GLU A 251 -9.15 16.55 -12.11
CA GLU A 251 -8.00 17.33 -12.54
C GLU A 251 -6.69 16.72 -12.04
N VAL A 252 -6.54 16.55 -10.72
CA VAL A 252 -5.31 16.03 -10.08
C VAL A 252 -5.00 14.61 -10.54
N GLN A 253 -6.02 13.78 -10.73
CA GLN A 253 -5.88 12.43 -11.29
C GLN A 253 -5.47 12.42 -12.77
N LYS A 254 -5.59 13.54 -13.49
CA LYS A 254 -5.11 13.69 -14.88
C LYS A 254 -3.77 14.41 -14.99
N THR A 255 -3.42 15.29 -14.05
CA THR A 255 -2.30 16.24 -14.21
C THR A 255 -1.19 16.16 -13.15
N VAL A 256 -1.44 15.53 -11.98
CA VAL A 256 -0.49 15.55 -10.84
C VAL A 256 -0.20 14.16 -10.28
N ALA A 257 -1.20 13.27 -10.20
CA ALA A 257 -1.00 11.91 -9.70
C ALA A 257 -0.11 11.10 -10.66
N ALA A 258 0.96 10.47 -10.16
CA ALA A 258 1.91 9.71 -10.97
C ALA A 258 1.21 8.65 -11.85
N GLU A 259 0.34 7.85 -11.24
CA GLU A 259 -0.64 7.02 -11.93
C GLU A 259 -2.00 7.14 -11.24
N ASN A 260 -3.08 7.23 -12.02
CA ASN A 260 -4.41 7.45 -11.48
C ASN A 260 -5.10 6.19 -10.97
N VAL A 261 -5.92 6.35 -9.93
CA VAL A 261 -6.59 5.26 -9.19
C VAL A 261 -8.08 5.16 -9.49
N ARG A 262 -8.56 5.81 -10.55
CA ARG A 262 -9.98 5.94 -10.89
C ARG A 262 -10.45 4.99 -11.99
N VAL A 263 -11.68 4.47 -11.87
CA VAL A 263 -12.32 3.54 -12.82
C VAL A 263 -12.99 4.24 -14.00
N ASP A 264 -13.43 5.49 -13.80
CA ASP A 264 -14.08 6.33 -14.80
C ASP A 264 -13.10 7.11 -15.68
N LEU A 265 -11.82 7.14 -15.30
CA LEU A 265 -10.76 7.83 -16.03
C LEU A 265 -9.95 6.87 -16.92
N MET A 266 -9.41 7.44 -18.00
CA MET A 266 -8.39 6.78 -18.81
C MET A 266 -7.04 6.80 -18.08
N PRO A 267 -6.15 5.81 -18.32
CA PRO A 267 -4.80 5.84 -17.78
C PRO A 267 -4.05 7.08 -18.26
N ASN A 268 -3.28 7.67 -17.35
CA ASN A 268 -2.32 8.73 -17.67
C ASN A 268 -0.95 8.18 -18.09
N SER A 269 -0.70 6.87 -17.95
CA SER A 269 0.51 6.20 -18.46
C SER A 269 0.23 4.79 -19.00
N ALA A 270 1.17 4.25 -19.78
CA ALA A 270 1.13 2.86 -20.24
C ALA A 270 1.30 1.87 -19.06
N LEU A 271 2.12 2.22 -18.07
CA LEU A 271 2.30 1.46 -16.84
C LEU A 271 0.99 1.44 -16.02
N ALA A 272 0.29 2.56 -15.88
CA ALA A 272 -1.04 2.63 -15.27
C ALA A 272 -2.06 1.76 -16.00
N THR A 273 -2.02 1.74 -17.34
CA THR A 273 -2.87 0.86 -18.17
C THR A 273 -2.69 -0.61 -17.79
N ARG A 274 -1.44 -1.02 -17.57
CA ARG A 274 -1.05 -2.39 -17.17
C ARG A 274 -1.36 -2.65 -15.69
N GLY A 275 -1.08 -1.70 -14.79
CA GLY A 275 -1.37 -1.81 -13.36
C GLY A 275 -2.83 -2.11 -13.03
N ARG A 276 -3.77 -1.73 -13.91
CA ARG A 276 -5.19 -2.12 -13.79
C ARG A 276 -5.49 -3.59 -14.08
N SER A 277 -4.65 -4.28 -14.85
CA SER A 277 -4.72 -5.74 -15.01
C SER A 277 -3.79 -6.50 -14.05
N ALA A 278 -2.86 -5.81 -13.37
CA ALA A 278 -1.97 -6.38 -12.37
C ALA A 278 -2.75 -6.93 -11.16
N ARG A 279 -3.07 -8.23 -11.19
CA ARG A 279 -3.66 -8.97 -10.05
C ARG A 279 -2.64 -9.24 -8.92
N LEU A 280 -1.56 -8.46 -8.84
CA LEU A 280 -0.58 -8.48 -7.75
C LEU A 280 -1.12 -7.69 -6.56
N THR A 281 -2.20 -8.17 -5.96
CA THR A 281 -2.72 -7.59 -4.73
C THR A 281 -1.71 -7.79 -3.60
N TRP A 282 -0.96 -6.74 -3.27
CA TRP A 282 -0.20 -6.65 -2.02
C TRP A 282 -1.20 -6.64 -0.83
N THR A 283 -1.64 -7.83 -0.46
CA THR A 283 -2.57 -8.02 0.65
C THR A 283 -1.81 -7.83 1.95
N SER A 284 -1.91 -6.62 2.50
CA SER A 284 -1.22 -6.12 3.69
C SER A 284 -1.67 -6.81 5.00
N SER A 285 -1.75 -8.13 5.00
CA SER A 285 -2.02 -9.01 6.13
C SER A 285 -0.77 -9.25 7.00
N ARG A 286 0.06 -8.21 7.17
CA ARG A 286 1.17 -8.16 8.15
C ARG A 286 0.70 -8.53 9.58
N SER A 287 -0.60 -8.43 9.85
CA SER A 287 -1.32 -8.83 11.06
C SER A 287 -1.26 -10.32 11.45
N SER A 288 -0.33 -11.11 10.91
CA SER A 288 0.06 -12.39 11.49
C SER A 288 1.57 -12.54 11.64
N TRP A 289 2.00 -12.98 12.82
CA TRP A 289 3.41 -13.27 13.15
C TRP A 289 4.06 -14.29 12.19
N ARG A 290 3.26 -15.14 11.54
CA ARG A 290 3.71 -16.08 10.51
C ARG A 290 4.16 -15.37 9.25
N ILE A 291 3.45 -14.32 8.84
CA ILE A 291 3.80 -13.50 7.68
C ILE A 291 4.98 -12.62 8.02
N ALA A 292 5.00 -11.93 9.18
CA ALA A 292 6.16 -11.17 9.63
C ALA A 292 7.45 -12.03 9.66
N ARG A 293 7.38 -13.26 10.20
CA ARG A 293 8.51 -14.21 10.18
C ARG A 293 8.92 -14.63 8.77
N LEU A 294 7.97 -14.87 7.85
CA LEU A 294 8.28 -15.25 6.47
C LEU A 294 9.00 -14.11 5.73
N TRP A 295 8.53 -12.87 5.91
CA TRP A 295 9.17 -11.67 5.34
C TRP A 295 10.59 -11.47 5.89
N GLU A 296 10.79 -11.66 7.20
CA GLU A 296 12.13 -11.62 7.80
C GLU A 296 13.04 -12.74 7.26
N GLN A 297 12.51 -13.95 7.05
CA GLN A 297 13.26 -15.03 6.40
C GLN A 297 13.70 -14.66 4.98
N TRP A 298 12.86 -13.98 4.20
CA TRP A 298 13.26 -13.47 2.88
C TRP A 298 14.32 -12.36 2.98
N ARG A 299 14.20 -11.40 3.91
CA ARG A 299 15.25 -10.37 4.16
C ARG A 299 16.60 -11.04 4.45
N GLN A 300 16.63 -11.94 5.42
CA GLN A 300 17.87 -12.64 5.82
C GLN A 300 18.45 -13.49 4.69
N MET A 301 17.63 -14.15 3.87
CA MET A 301 18.13 -14.85 2.69
C MET A 301 18.78 -13.90 1.68
N PHE A 302 18.16 -12.76 1.33
CA PHE A 302 18.78 -11.80 0.40
C PHE A 302 20.03 -11.11 0.98
N THR A 303 20.11 -10.91 2.30
CA THR A 303 21.35 -10.44 2.97
C THR A 303 22.53 -11.38 2.73
N LEU A 304 22.32 -12.69 2.62
CA LEU A 304 23.40 -13.65 2.30
C LEU A 304 23.94 -13.53 0.86
N TYR A 305 23.14 -12.97 -0.05
CA TYR A 305 23.48 -12.81 -1.46
C TYR A 305 24.03 -11.41 -1.79
N PHE A 306 23.42 -10.36 -1.23
CA PHE A 306 23.71 -8.95 -1.57
C PHE A 306 24.38 -8.15 -0.44
N GLY A 307 24.60 -8.77 0.72
CA GLY A 307 25.21 -8.15 1.90
C GLY A 307 24.24 -7.33 2.75
N GLU A 308 24.77 -6.73 3.82
CA GLU A 308 24.02 -5.81 4.69
C GLU A 308 23.87 -4.42 4.05
N VAL A 309 22.79 -3.72 4.38
CA VAL A 309 22.49 -2.36 3.90
C VAL A 309 23.42 -1.34 4.59
N PRO A 310 24.21 -0.54 3.86
CA PRO A 310 25.09 0.47 4.45
C PRO A 310 24.34 1.55 5.26
N SER A 311 24.82 1.85 6.47
CA SER A 311 24.11 2.63 7.50
C SER A 311 23.95 4.14 7.26
N PHE A 312 24.27 4.65 6.07
CA PHE A 312 24.14 6.07 5.69
C PHE A 312 23.09 6.30 4.58
N LEU A 313 22.38 5.24 4.17
CA LEU A 313 21.48 5.24 3.03
C LEU A 313 20.03 5.45 3.49
N GLY A 314 19.64 6.72 3.59
CA GLY A 314 18.32 7.17 4.07
C GLY A 314 18.03 8.64 3.71
N PRO A 315 16.76 9.07 3.64
CA PRO A 315 16.42 10.48 3.54
C PRO A 315 16.95 11.23 4.77
N GLY A 316 17.69 12.32 4.53
CA GLY A 316 18.19 13.19 5.60
C GLY A 316 17.05 13.97 6.26
N LEU A 317 17.20 14.23 7.56
CA LEU A 317 16.39 15.19 8.33
C LEU A 317 17.00 16.60 8.29
#